data_AF-A0A9W3Z0D7-F1
#
_entry.id   AF-A0A9W3Z0D7-F1
#
_cell.length_a   1.000
_cell.length_b   1.000
_cell.length_c   1.000
_cell.angle_alpha   90.00
_cell.angle_beta   90.00
_cell.angle_gamma   90.00
#
_symmetry.space_group_name_H-M   'P 1'
#
loop_
_entity.id
_entity.type
_entity.pdbx_description
1 polymer ?
#
loop_
_entity_poly.entity_id
_entity_poly.type
_entity_poly.pdbx_seq_one_letter_code
_entity_poly.pdbx_strand_id
1 'polypeptide(L)'
;MEIIIPPEQLKKAIKEAVIDMGLVPKSTLVGRSIGIDEFRKKYCGGRSRAWVKEEIFYKFKPDWVDNIHPGRGRKITIFEYPAAEWMDKHRKEINWRSEK
;
A
#
# COMPACT_ATOMS: atom_id res chain seq x y z
N MET A 1 40.42 14.91 -18.67
CA MET A 1 39.64 15.77 -17.74
C MET A 1 38.88 14.84 -16.82
N GLU A 2 39.15 14.91 -15.52
CA GLU A 2 38.37 14.18 -14.52
C GLU A 2 37.27 15.09 -14.01
N ILE A 3 36.03 14.64 -14.08
CA ILE A 3 34.87 15.36 -13.55
C ILE A 3 34.64 14.83 -12.14
N ILE A 4 34.96 15.66 -11.14
CA ILE A 4 34.71 15.34 -9.74
C ILE A 4 33.29 15.79 -9.42
N ILE A 5 32.37 14.83 -9.31
CA ILE A 5 30.99 15.09 -8.90
C ILE A 5 30.94 15.06 -7.37
N PRO A 6 30.46 16.13 -6.71
CA PRO A 6 30.26 16.12 -5.26
C PRO A 6 29.32 14.98 -4.84
N PRO A 7 29.62 14.23 -3.77
CA PRO A 7 28.81 13.10 -3.32
C PRO A 7 27.33 13.43 -3.11
N GLU A 8 27.03 14.65 -2.66
CA GLU A 8 25.66 15.11 -2.43
C GLU A 8 24.88 15.35 -3.73
N GLN A 9 25.54 15.86 -4.78
CA GLN A 9 24.92 15.99 -6.09
C GLN A 9 24.66 14.62 -6.71
N LEU A 10 25.59 13.68 -6.53
CA LEU A 10 25.42 12.30 -6.99
C LEU A 10 24.23 11.61 -6.29
N LYS A 11 24.13 11.71 -4.96
CA LYS A 11 22.99 11.16 -4.20
C LYS A 11 21.65 11.75 -4.67
N LYS A 12 21.60 13.06 -4.91
CA LYS A 12 20.40 13.73 -5.40
C LYS A 12 19.98 13.21 -6.78
N ALA A 13 20.91 13.17 -7.74
CA ALA A 13 20.66 12.68 -9.08
C ALA A 13 20.22 11.20 -9.09
N ILE A 14 20.83 10.37 -8.26
CA ILE A 14 20.41 8.96 -8.08
C ILE A 14 18.98 8.91 -7.55
N LYS A 15 18.64 9.70 -6.52
CA LYS A 15 17.29 9.71 -5.94
C LYS A 15 16.23 10.16 -6.95
N GLU A 16 16.54 11.18 -7.76
CA GLU A 16 15.66 11.67 -8.83
C GLU A 16 15.47 10.60 -9.91
N ALA A 17 16.55 10.01 -10.43
CA ALA A 17 16.46 8.94 -11.42
C ALA A 17 15.67 7.72 -10.92
N VAL A 18 15.85 7.36 -9.64
CA VAL A 18 15.12 6.27 -8.98
C VAL A 18 13.62 6.57 -8.88
N ILE A 19 13.23 7.82 -8.57
CA ILE A 19 11.82 8.25 -8.58
C ILE A 19 11.24 8.22 -10.00
N ASP A 20 11.98 8.76 -10.98
CA ASP A 20 11.55 8.81 -12.38
C ASP A 20 11.35 7.42 -12.98
N MET A 21 12.18 6.45 -12.58
CA MET A 21 12.04 5.04 -12.95
C MET A 21 10.90 4.33 -12.19
N GLY A 22 10.17 5.02 -11.32
CA GLY A 22 9.10 4.44 -10.50
C GLY A 22 9.61 3.52 -9.39
N LEU A 23 10.91 3.51 -9.12
CA LEU A 23 11.55 2.71 -8.09
C LEU A 23 11.45 3.44 -6.75
N VAL A 24 10.24 3.61 -6.22
CA VAL A 24 10.06 4.30 -4.92
C VAL A 24 10.85 3.53 -3.85
N PRO A 25 11.79 4.17 -3.12
CA PRO A 25 12.53 3.49 -2.07
C PRO A 25 11.55 2.91 -1.06
N LYS A 26 11.71 1.62 -0.69
CA LYS A 26 10.86 0.95 0.32
C LYS A 26 10.66 1.81 1.57
N SER A 27 11.72 2.51 1.99
CA SER A 27 11.74 3.43 3.13
C SER A 27 10.73 4.59 3.07
N THR A 28 10.22 4.94 1.88
CA THR A 28 9.20 6.00 1.70
C THR A 28 7.77 5.51 1.91
N LEU A 29 7.56 4.19 1.79
CA LEU A 29 6.26 3.53 2.03
C LEU A 29 6.20 2.90 3.43
N VAL A 30 7.34 2.56 4.02
CA VAL A 30 7.46 2.10 5.41
C VAL A 30 7.00 3.22 6.35
N GLY A 31 5.96 2.95 7.14
CA GLY A 31 5.36 3.91 8.07
C GLY A 31 4.16 4.70 7.53
N ARG A 32 3.87 4.64 6.22
CA ARG A 32 2.67 5.24 5.66
C ARG A 32 1.44 4.41 6.02
N SER A 33 0.45 5.07 6.59
CA SER A 33 -0.85 4.48 6.88
C SER A 33 -1.94 5.14 6.04
N ILE A 34 -2.85 4.34 5.51
CA ILE A 34 -3.96 4.78 4.67
C ILE A 34 -5.30 4.31 5.25
N GLY A 35 -6.39 4.94 4.81
CA GLY A 35 -7.76 4.51 5.16
C GLY A 35 -8.32 3.51 4.16
N ILE A 36 -9.44 2.85 4.53
CA ILE A 36 -10.12 1.86 3.67
C ILE A 36 -10.53 2.41 2.29
N ASP A 37 -10.87 3.70 2.18
CA ASP A 37 -11.25 4.29 0.89
C ASP A 37 -10.08 4.48 -0.06
N GLU A 38 -8.90 4.79 0.46
CA GLU A 38 -7.70 4.87 -0.36
C GLU A 38 -7.25 3.47 -0.75
N PHE A 39 -7.27 2.54 0.20
CA PHE A 39 -6.92 1.14 -0.04
C PHE A 39 -7.81 0.50 -1.12
N ARG A 40 -9.14 0.64 -1.02
CA ARG A 40 -10.06 0.02 -1.98
C ARG A 40 -9.89 0.58 -3.40
N LYS A 41 -9.57 1.87 -3.52
CA LYS A 41 -9.35 2.53 -4.83
C LYS A 41 -8.03 2.11 -5.45
N LYS A 42 -6.95 2.03 -4.66
CA LYS A 42 -5.62 1.67 -5.15
C LYS A 42 -5.48 0.17 -5.43
N TYR A 43 -5.88 -0.68 -4.50
CA TYR A 43 -5.52 -2.10 -4.51
C TYR A 43 -6.70 -3.02 -4.84
N CYS A 44 -7.94 -2.56 -4.66
CA CYS A 44 -9.13 -3.40 -4.84
C CYS A 44 -9.99 -3.00 -6.05
N GLY A 45 -9.45 -2.24 -7.01
CA GLY A 45 -10.19 -1.85 -8.22
C GLY A 45 -11.45 -1.01 -7.94
N GLY A 46 -11.50 -0.28 -6.83
CA GLY A 46 -12.64 0.57 -6.47
C GLY A 46 -13.83 -0.15 -5.83
N ARG A 47 -13.68 -1.42 -5.43
CA ARG A 47 -14.71 -2.22 -4.73
C ARG A 47 -15.26 -1.52 -3.48
N SER A 48 -16.43 -1.97 -3.01
CA SER A 48 -17.10 -1.36 -1.86
C SER A 48 -16.33 -1.62 -0.55
N ARG A 49 -16.60 -0.80 0.47
CA ARG A 49 -16.03 -1.03 1.81
C ARG A 49 -16.51 -2.36 2.41
N ALA A 50 -17.73 -2.79 2.09
CA ALA A 50 -18.28 -4.05 2.55
C ALA A 50 -17.53 -5.23 1.94
N TRP A 51 -17.31 -5.18 0.62
CA TRP A 51 -16.52 -6.18 -0.10
C TRP A 51 -15.11 -6.32 0.45
N VAL A 52 -14.40 -5.21 0.70
CA VAL A 52 -13.05 -5.23 1.28
C VAL A 52 -13.06 -5.91 2.65
N LYS A 53 -14.07 -5.63 3.48
CA LYS A 53 -14.18 -6.26 4.79
C LYS A 53 -14.45 -7.76 4.68
N GLU A 54 -15.42 -8.17 3.85
CA GLU A 54 -15.83 -9.57 3.71
C GLU A 54 -14.74 -10.42 3.05
N GLU A 55 -14.21 -9.98 1.91
CA GLU A 55 -13.28 -10.78 1.10
C GLU A 55 -11.83 -10.69 1.56
N ILE A 56 -11.45 -9.61 2.25
CA ILE A 56 -10.06 -9.41 2.68
C ILE A 56 -9.96 -9.48 4.20
N PHE A 57 -10.56 -8.53 4.93
CA PHE A 57 -10.28 -8.37 6.36
C PHE A 57 -10.81 -9.52 7.22
N TYR A 58 -12.05 -9.96 7.00
CA TYR A 58 -12.67 -11.01 7.81
C TYR A 58 -12.18 -12.40 7.42
N LYS A 59 -11.97 -12.63 6.13
CA LYS A 59 -11.52 -13.90 5.59
C LYS A 59 -10.07 -14.20 5.93
N PHE A 60 -9.18 -13.22 5.71
CA PHE A 60 -7.74 -13.44 5.85
C PHE A 60 -7.16 -12.92 7.17
N LYS A 61 -7.90 -12.07 7.90
CA LYS A 61 -7.48 -11.48 9.19
C LYS A 61 -6.04 -10.94 9.15
N PRO A 62 -5.73 -10.03 8.21
CA PRO A 62 -4.38 -9.53 8.02
C PRO A 62 -3.86 -8.77 9.25
N ASP A 63 -2.56 -8.91 9.51
CA ASP A 63 -1.83 -8.21 10.57
C ASP A 63 -1.49 -6.75 10.20
N TRP A 64 -1.61 -6.39 8.93
CA TRP A 64 -1.37 -5.03 8.41
C TRP A 64 -2.58 -4.09 8.49
N VAL A 65 -3.69 -4.55 9.09
CA VAL A 65 -4.85 -3.70 9.39
C VAL A 65 -5.00 -3.55 10.88
N ASP A 66 -4.95 -2.31 11.36
CA ASP A 66 -5.33 -2.01 12.72
C ASP A 66 -6.85 -1.78 12.81
N ASN A 67 -7.46 -2.48 13.74
CA ASN A 67 -8.88 -2.39 14.10
C ASN A 67 -9.87 -2.63 12.94
N ILE A 68 -10.01 -3.90 12.52
CA ILE A 68 -10.97 -4.33 11.47
C ILE A 68 -12.46 -4.10 11.85
N HIS A 69 -12.76 -3.86 13.13
CA HIS A 69 -14.08 -3.55 13.67
C HIS A 69 -14.08 -2.21 14.41
N PRO A 70 -13.86 -1.08 13.72
CA PRO A 70 -13.86 0.20 14.39
C PRO A 70 -15.26 0.50 14.94
N GLY A 71 -15.31 0.88 16.22
CA GLY A 71 -16.53 1.45 16.81
C GLY A 71 -16.96 2.73 16.09
N ARG A 72 -18.15 3.24 16.43
CA ARG A 72 -18.73 4.43 15.78
C ARG A 72 -17.73 5.61 15.81
N GLY A 73 -17.47 6.20 14.65
CA GLY A 73 -16.55 7.34 14.50
C GLY A 73 -15.06 7.01 14.41
N ARG A 74 -14.66 5.75 14.60
CA ARG A 74 -13.25 5.32 14.44
C ARG A 74 -12.96 4.94 12.98
N LYS A 75 -11.74 5.24 12.54
CA LYS A 75 -11.27 4.91 11.18
C LYS A 75 -10.50 3.59 11.21
N ILE A 76 -10.53 2.87 10.10
CA ILE A 76 -9.65 1.72 9.86
C ILE A 76 -8.30 2.29 9.40
N THR A 77 -7.23 1.81 10.00
CA THR A 77 -5.87 2.18 9.65
C THR A 77 -5.20 0.99 8.98
N ILE A 78 -4.65 1.20 7.79
CA ILE A 78 -4.02 0.17 6.95
C ILE A 78 -2.57 0.57 6.74
N PHE A 79 -1.62 -0.29 7.12
CA PHE A 79 -0.21 -0.07 6.83
C PHE A 79 0.04 -0.38 5.35
N GLU A 80 0.30 0.65 4.54
CA GLU A 80 0.20 0.55 3.08
C GLU A 80 1.23 -0.41 2.48
N TYR A 81 2.48 -0.35 2.94
CA TYR A 81 3.54 -1.22 2.42
C TYR A 81 3.24 -2.72 2.59
N PRO A 82 3.00 -3.24 3.81
CA PRO A 82 2.68 -4.66 3.99
C PRO A 82 1.34 -5.04 3.34
N ALA A 83 0.37 -4.13 3.29
CA ALA A 83 -0.88 -4.36 2.56
C ALA A 83 -0.66 -4.55 1.05
N ALA A 84 0.20 -3.73 0.43
CA ALA A 84 0.54 -3.84 -0.98
C ALA A 84 1.26 -5.15 -1.31
N GLU A 85 2.26 -5.54 -0.50
CA GLU A 85 2.95 -6.82 -0.67
C GLU A 85 2.00 -8.01 -0.50
N TRP A 86 1.07 -7.94 0.45
CA TRP A 86 0.08 -8.99 0.67
C TRP A 86 -0.89 -9.10 -0.51
N MET A 87 -1.42 -7.97 -1.00
CA MET A 87 -2.35 -7.93 -2.13
C MET A 87 -1.75 -8.51 -3.41
N ASP A 88 -0.46 -8.28 -3.66
CA ASP A 88 0.25 -8.86 -4.82
C ASP A 88 0.35 -10.39 -4.70
N LYS A 89 0.79 -10.89 -3.53
CA LYS A 89 0.95 -12.33 -3.26
C LYS A 89 -0.36 -13.10 -3.30
N HIS A 90 -1.42 -12.56 -2.69
CA HIS A 90 -2.71 -13.25 -2.52
C HIS A 90 -3.74 -12.90 -3.60
N ARG A 91 -3.34 -12.16 -4.65
CA ARG A 91 -4.26 -11.67 -5.69
C ARG A 91 -5.15 -12.76 -6.28
N LYS A 92 -4.64 -13.98 -6.44
CA LYS A 92 -5.37 -15.11 -7.04
C LYS A 92 -6.34 -15.81 -6.08
N GLU A 93 -6.15 -15.63 -4.78
CA GLU A 93 -6.97 -16.26 -3.72
C GLU A 93 -8.22 -15.44 -3.39
N ILE A 94 -8.20 -14.15 -3.72
CA ILE A 94 -9.29 -13.21 -3.49
C ILE A 94 -10.43 -13.48 -4.49
N ASN A 95 -11.66 -13.58 -3.99
CA ASN A 95 -12.83 -13.70 -4.85
C ASN A 95 -13.23 -12.34 -5.42
N TRP A 96 -12.61 -11.96 -6.53
CA TRP A 96 -12.89 -10.69 -7.22
C TRP A 96 -14.29 -10.60 -7.83
N ARG A 97 -15.04 -11.71 -7.91
CA ARG A 97 -16.35 -11.77 -8.56
C ARG A 97 -17.51 -11.77 -7.57
N SER A 98 -17.28 -11.80 -6.26
CA SER A 98 -18.39 -11.71 -5.31
C SER A 98 -19.14 -10.39 -5.48
N GLU A 99 -20.46 -10.48 -5.48
CA GLU A 99 -21.34 -9.32 -5.54
C GLU A 99 -21.41 -8.68 -4.15
N LYS A 100 -20.72 -7.55 -3.97
CA LYS A 100 -20.96 -6.49 -2.98
C LYS A 100 -20.01 -5.31 -3.19
#